data_AF-A0A9D4SRM4-F1
#
_entry.id   AF-A0A9D4SRM4-F1
#
_cell.length_a   1.000
_cell.length_b   1.000
_cell.length_c   1.000
_cell.angle_alpha   90.00
_cell.angle_beta   90.00
_cell.angle_gamma   90.00
#
_symmetry.space_group_name_H-M   'P 1'
#
loop_
_entity.id
_entity.type
_entity.pdbx_description
1 polymer ?
#
loop_
_entity_poly.entity_id
_entity_poly.type
_entity_poly.pdbx_seq_one_letter_code
_entity_poly.pdbx_strand_id
1 'polypeptide(L)'
;MMENPKSIEYVDLNPVRDIFNWTMTYRSDSDVYVPYGRTVDHGTKPAATKRDMKALWKTKSRTAVWLISDCLSYSGRKNFSRELQQYMDVDVYGKCGPRDFPKTGVNASYEHFERNYHFILTFEDSICAEYVTEKLFTALKYDIVPVVFGGANYSRIAPRHFYIDAFAFESFEKLAEYLVALSRNYTDATKFILPRHQSVVAGAKTLPFVRKCAHRRRKHGAALMDTAGTITQGCNGSDGKDNEGAQTPRVPLIENAAPRKVRLCHHLQPTVSHAVPKNTAAVATTYYRKQ
;
A
#
# COMPACT_ATOMS: atom_id res chain seq x y z
N MET A 1 -1.14 -5.32 -18.18
CA MET A 1 -1.09 -4.36 -17.08
C MET A 1 -1.45 -5.08 -15.79
N MET A 2 -0.68 -4.95 -14.71
CA MET A 2 -1.04 -5.56 -13.43
C MET A 2 -2.00 -4.62 -12.70
N GLU A 3 -3.29 -4.83 -12.94
CA GLU A 3 -4.33 -4.30 -12.05
C GLU A 3 -4.43 -5.22 -10.84
N ASN A 4 -4.75 -4.64 -9.69
CA ASN A 4 -5.32 -5.46 -8.63
C ASN A 4 -6.56 -6.14 -9.21
N PRO A 5 -6.88 -7.37 -8.80
CA PRO A 5 -8.16 -7.95 -9.11
C PRO A 5 -9.23 -6.91 -8.78
N LYS A 6 -10.09 -6.61 -9.76
CA LYS A 6 -11.41 -6.09 -9.41
C LYS A 6 -11.94 -7.10 -8.41
N SER A 7 -12.28 -6.63 -7.20
CA SER A 7 -13.08 -7.44 -6.29
C SER A 7 -14.19 -8.03 -7.15
N ILE A 8 -14.31 -9.36 -7.11
CA ILE A 8 -15.37 -10.08 -7.80
C ILE A 8 -16.64 -9.26 -7.61
N GLU A 9 -17.32 -9.01 -8.74
CA GLU A 9 -18.69 -8.52 -8.80
C GLU A 9 -19.41 -8.90 -7.52
N TYR A 10 -19.88 -7.91 -6.74
CA TYR A 10 -20.43 -8.07 -5.39
C TYR A 10 -21.15 -9.42 -5.24
N VAL A 11 -20.42 -10.46 -4.82
CA VAL A 11 -21.06 -11.73 -4.54
C VAL A 11 -21.74 -11.45 -3.23
N ASP A 12 -23.06 -11.43 -3.25
CA ASP A 12 -23.81 -11.36 -2.01
C ASP A 12 -23.45 -12.63 -1.23
N LEU A 13 -22.62 -12.46 -0.20
CA LEU A 13 -22.22 -13.54 0.69
C LEU A 13 -23.23 -13.71 1.82
N ASN A 14 -24.28 -12.88 1.93
CA ASN A 14 -25.34 -13.07 2.92
C ASN A 14 -25.96 -14.47 2.88
N PRO A 15 -26.20 -15.10 1.71
CA PRO A 15 -26.76 -16.46 1.64
C PRO A 15 -25.85 -17.55 2.22
N VAL A 16 -24.55 -17.29 2.35
CA VAL A 16 -23.55 -18.26 2.85
C VAL A 16 -22.82 -17.79 4.11
N ARG A 17 -23.21 -16.63 4.65
CA ARG A 17 -22.53 -15.95 5.77
C ARG A 17 -22.48 -16.80 7.03
N ASP A 18 -23.51 -17.62 7.23
CA ASP A 18 -23.65 -18.48 8.40
C ASP A 18 -23.32 -19.96 8.08
N ILE A 19 -22.77 -20.23 6.87
CA ILE A 19 -22.38 -21.57 6.41
C ILE A 19 -20.86 -21.77 6.50
N PHE A 20 -20.07 -20.71 6.30
CA PHE A 20 -18.61 -20.73 6.39
C PHE A 20 -18.11 -19.64 7.34
N ASN A 21 -17.46 -20.04 8.44
CA ASN A 21 -16.83 -19.14 9.40
C ASN A 21 -15.35 -18.87 9.11
N TRP A 22 -14.82 -19.34 7.98
CA TRP A 22 -13.41 -19.21 7.62
C TRP A 22 -13.20 -18.09 6.60
N THR A 23 -12.18 -17.28 6.85
CA THR A 23 -11.74 -16.18 6.01
C THR A 23 -10.43 -16.55 5.32
N MET A 24 -10.32 -16.27 4.01
CA MET A 24 -9.10 -16.50 3.24
C MET A 24 -8.70 -15.20 2.53
N THR A 25 -7.77 -14.44 3.11
CA THR A 25 -7.42 -13.09 2.65
C THR A 25 -5.94 -12.75 2.81
N TYR A 26 -5.52 -11.57 2.34
CA TYR A 26 -4.18 -11.04 2.55
C TYR A 26 -3.91 -10.58 3.99
N ARG A 27 -4.91 -10.55 4.87
CA ARG A 27 -4.68 -10.12 6.26
C ARG A 27 -4.14 -11.28 7.08
N SER A 28 -3.14 -10.99 7.91
CA SER A 28 -2.52 -11.96 8.81
C SER A 28 -3.45 -12.48 9.91
N ASP A 29 -4.60 -11.85 10.13
CA ASP A 29 -5.65 -12.29 11.06
C ASP A 29 -6.77 -13.13 10.40
N SER A 30 -6.61 -13.51 9.13
CA SER A 30 -7.53 -14.44 8.46
C SER A 30 -7.20 -15.91 8.76
N ASP A 31 -8.23 -16.76 8.75
CA ASP A 31 -8.09 -18.20 9.04
C ASP A 31 -7.13 -18.89 8.08
N VAL A 32 -7.11 -18.43 6.82
CA VAL A 32 -6.14 -18.83 5.80
C VAL A 32 -5.47 -17.59 5.23
N TYR A 33 -4.27 -17.29 5.74
CA TYR A 33 -3.45 -16.16 5.31
C TYR A 33 -2.84 -16.39 3.92
N VAL A 34 -3.20 -15.53 2.96
CA VAL A 34 -2.75 -15.59 1.57
C VAL A 34 -2.25 -14.20 1.10
N PRO A 35 -0.97 -13.84 1.35
CA PRO A 35 -0.43 -12.57 0.91
C PRO A 35 -0.20 -12.52 -0.60
N TYR A 36 -0.11 -11.31 -1.16
CA TYR A 36 0.22 -11.08 -2.57
C TYR A 36 1.71 -11.31 -2.89
N GLY A 37 2.57 -11.40 -1.88
CA GLY A 37 3.98 -11.70 -2.03
C GLY A 37 4.76 -11.56 -0.73
N ARG A 38 6.03 -11.93 -0.79
CA ARG A 38 7.00 -11.76 0.31
C ARG A 38 8.42 -11.66 -0.25
N THR A 39 9.30 -11.00 0.50
CA THR A 39 10.75 -11.08 0.29
C THR A 39 11.32 -12.29 1.03
N VAL A 40 12.30 -12.95 0.44
CA VAL A 40 12.99 -14.11 1.01
C VAL A 40 14.48 -13.84 0.97
N ASP A 41 15.13 -13.96 2.12
CA ASP A 41 16.58 -13.92 2.25
C ASP A 41 17.17 -15.30 2.00
N HIS A 42 18.12 -15.40 1.07
CA HIS A 42 18.80 -16.63 0.72
C HIS A 42 20.21 -16.74 1.34
N GLY A 43 20.61 -15.80 2.20
CA GLY A 43 21.97 -15.72 2.74
C GLY A 43 23.01 -15.54 1.63
N THR A 44 24.14 -16.24 1.71
CA THR A 44 25.24 -16.10 0.74
C THR A 44 24.99 -16.94 -0.52
N LYS A 45 24.04 -16.54 -1.38
CA LYS A 45 24.00 -17.04 -2.77
C LYS A 45 25.02 -16.30 -3.64
N PRO A 46 25.63 -16.95 -4.65
CA PRO A 46 26.54 -16.28 -5.57
C PRO A 46 25.82 -15.10 -6.22
N ALA A 47 26.46 -13.93 -6.19
CA ALA A 47 25.95 -12.76 -6.86
C ALA A 47 25.69 -13.12 -8.32
N ALA A 48 24.43 -13.00 -8.77
CA ALA A 48 24.14 -12.87 -10.19
C ALA A 48 25.10 -11.84 -10.79
N THR A 49 25.49 -12.03 -12.06
CA THR A 49 26.44 -11.21 -12.80
C THR A 49 26.33 -9.75 -12.36
N LYS A 50 27.44 -9.18 -11.84
CA LYS A 50 27.48 -7.79 -11.33
C LYS A 50 27.15 -6.83 -12.47
N ARG A 51 25.86 -6.57 -12.69
CA ARG A 51 25.42 -5.47 -13.54
C ARG A 51 25.83 -4.18 -12.83
N ASP A 52 26.49 -3.28 -13.55
CA ASP A 52 26.92 -2.01 -12.99
C ASP A 52 25.69 -1.12 -12.73
N MET A 53 25.19 -1.19 -11.50
CA MET A 53 24.03 -0.45 -11.03
C MET A 53 24.27 1.05 -10.98
N LYS A 54 25.50 1.48 -10.73
CA LYS A 54 25.86 2.89 -10.74
C LYS A 54 25.81 3.43 -12.17
N ALA A 55 26.32 2.67 -13.14
CA ALA A 55 26.19 3.02 -14.55
C ALA A 55 24.73 3.04 -15.00
N LEU A 56 23.94 2.01 -14.65
CA LEU A 56 22.50 1.97 -14.95
C LEU A 56 21.75 3.16 -14.36
N TRP A 57 22.07 3.56 -13.13
CA TRP A 57 21.42 4.71 -12.50
C TRP A 57 21.68 5.99 -13.28
N LYS A 58 22.92 6.20 -13.72
CA LYS A 58 23.31 7.38 -14.53
C LYS A 58 22.64 7.44 -15.90
N THR A 59 22.20 6.31 -16.46
CA THR A 59 21.49 6.31 -17.76
C THR A 59 20.03 6.72 -17.65
N LYS A 60 19.45 6.70 -16.44
CA LYS A 60 18.05 7.07 -16.22
C LYS A 60 17.91 8.59 -16.37
N SER A 61 16.95 9.02 -17.18
CA SER A 61 16.71 10.45 -17.47
C SER A 61 15.38 10.96 -16.93
N ARG A 62 14.46 10.07 -16.54
CA ARG A 62 13.12 10.41 -16.06
C ARG A 62 12.98 10.15 -14.57
N THR A 63 12.16 10.95 -13.89
CA THR A 63 12.06 10.89 -12.43
C THR A 63 11.19 9.72 -11.98
N ALA A 64 9.87 9.78 -12.19
CA ALA A 64 8.96 8.72 -11.76
C ALA A 64 8.03 8.24 -12.88
N VAL A 65 7.65 6.96 -12.81
CA VAL A 65 6.60 6.37 -13.65
C VAL A 65 5.48 5.81 -12.78
N TRP A 66 4.24 5.96 -13.23
CA TRP A 66 3.07 5.37 -12.59
C TRP A 66 2.26 4.53 -13.57
N LEU A 67 2.01 3.27 -13.21
CA LEU A 67 1.24 2.33 -14.02
C LEU A 67 -0.16 2.21 -13.43
N ILE A 68 -1.16 2.74 -14.12
CA ILE A 68 -2.57 2.71 -13.68
C ILE A 68 -3.54 2.35 -14.81
N SER A 69 -4.46 1.42 -14.52
CA SER A 69 -5.59 1.11 -15.42
C SER A 69 -6.96 1.12 -14.75
N ASP A 70 -7.00 0.99 -13.41
CA ASP A 70 -8.24 1.20 -12.65
C ASP A 70 -8.35 2.68 -12.26
N CYS A 71 -9.18 3.41 -13.01
CA CYS A 71 -9.32 4.85 -12.84
C CYS A 71 -10.19 5.23 -11.64
N LEU A 72 -10.91 4.26 -11.05
CA LEU A 72 -11.85 4.46 -9.96
C LEU A 72 -11.33 3.72 -8.74
N SER A 73 -10.77 4.47 -7.80
CA SER A 73 -10.19 3.91 -6.57
C SER A 73 -10.62 4.72 -5.35
N TYR A 74 -10.81 4.02 -4.24
CA TYR A 74 -11.21 4.63 -2.97
C TYR A 74 -10.03 5.29 -2.23
N SER A 75 -8.80 5.04 -2.68
CA SER A 75 -7.59 5.58 -2.05
C SER A 75 -7.30 7.05 -2.37
N GLY A 76 -7.91 7.62 -3.41
CA GLY A 76 -7.57 8.96 -3.88
C GLY A 76 -6.20 9.07 -4.58
N ARG A 77 -5.57 7.94 -4.92
CA ARG A 77 -4.25 7.87 -5.59
C ARG A 77 -4.12 8.70 -6.87
N LYS A 78 -5.22 8.90 -7.61
CA LYS A 78 -5.24 9.77 -8.80
C LYS A 78 -5.03 11.22 -8.43
N ASN A 79 -5.70 11.69 -7.39
CA ASN A 79 -5.51 13.04 -6.90
C ASN A 79 -4.08 13.17 -6.35
N PHE A 80 -3.62 12.19 -5.56
CA PHE A 80 -2.25 12.16 -5.06
C PHE A 80 -1.22 12.32 -6.19
N SER A 81 -1.32 11.52 -7.25
CA SER A 81 -0.41 11.62 -8.40
C SER A 81 -0.53 12.95 -9.14
N ARG A 82 -1.72 13.54 -9.24
CA ARG A 82 -1.92 14.84 -9.89
C ARG A 82 -1.29 15.99 -9.09
N GLU A 83 -1.41 15.95 -7.75
CA GLU A 83 -0.75 16.93 -6.88
C GLU A 83 0.76 16.77 -6.92
N LEU A 84 1.28 15.53 -6.90
CA LEU A 84 2.71 15.28 -7.02
C LEU A 84 3.29 15.77 -8.35
N GLN A 85 2.52 15.66 -9.45
CA GLN A 85 2.89 16.17 -10.78
C GLN A 85 3.06 17.70 -10.82
N GLN A 86 2.57 18.45 -9.83
CA GLN A 86 2.83 19.89 -9.75
C GLN A 86 4.28 20.21 -9.37
N TYR A 87 4.99 19.27 -8.72
CA TYR A 87 6.32 19.50 -8.15
C TYR A 87 7.43 18.65 -8.80
N MET A 88 7.07 17.60 -9.54
CA MET A 88 8.02 16.73 -10.22
C MET A 88 7.39 16.01 -11.42
N ASP A 89 8.23 15.57 -12.36
CA ASP A 89 7.79 14.77 -13.49
C ASP A 89 7.35 13.36 -13.06
N VAL A 90 6.07 13.04 -13.31
CA VAL A 90 5.52 11.70 -13.15
C VAL A 90 4.84 11.28 -14.45
N ASP A 91 5.40 10.26 -15.08
CA ASP A 91 4.85 9.72 -16.31
C ASP A 91 3.78 8.67 -16.03
N VAL A 92 2.54 8.94 -16.44
CA VAL A 92 1.40 8.04 -16.20
C VAL A 92 1.13 7.17 -17.43
N TYR A 93 1.21 5.86 -17.25
CA TYR A 93 0.98 4.83 -18.27
C TYR A 93 -0.28 4.01 -17.96
N GLY A 94 -1.00 3.62 -19.02
CA GLY A 94 -2.19 2.76 -18.99
C GLY A 94 -3.50 3.52 -19.20
N LYS A 95 -4.63 2.82 -18.99
CA LYS A 95 -5.98 3.30 -19.35
C LYS A 95 -6.38 4.64 -18.72
N CYS A 96 -5.71 5.06 -17.65
CA CYS A 96 -6.03 6.28 -16.90
C CYS A 96 -5.02 7.40 -17.10
N GLY A 97 -4.00 7.19 -17.94
CA GLY A 97 -2.96 8.16 -18.26
C GLY A 97 -2.93 8.49 -19.74
N PRO A 98 -2.14 9.50 -20.14
CA PRO A 98 -2.02 9.90 -21.53
C PRO A 98 -1.13 8.96 -22.35
N ARG A 99 -0.40 8.03 -21.72
CA ARG A 99 0.50 7.09 -22.41
C ARG A 99 -0.02 5.67 -22.32
N ASP A 100 0.00 4.96 -23.44
CA ASP A 100 -0.33 3.54 -23.47
C ASP A 100 0.78 2.69 -22.85
N PHE A 101 0.37 1.63 -22.15
CA PHE A 101 1.30 0.63 -21.64
C PHE A 101 2.03 -0.06 -22.81
N PRO A 102 3.36 -0.26 -22.74
CA PRO A 102 4.10 -0.89 -23.83
C PRO A 102 3.54 -2.28 -24.18
N LYS A 103 3.35 -2.53 -25.47
CA LYS A 103 2.83 -3.82 -25.99
C LYS A 103 3.91 -4.91 -26.08
N THR A 104 5.02 -4.75 -25.36
CA THR A 104 6.22 -5.63 -25.41
C THR A 104 6.17 -6.79 -24.40
N GLY A 105 5.05 -6.95 -23.69
CA GLY A 105 4.92 -7.90 -22.58
C GLY A 105 5.35 -7.29 -21.24
N VAL A 106 4.90 -7.90 -20.14
CA VAL A 106 5.07 -7.33 -18.79
C VAL A 106 6.56 -7.17 -18.44
N ASN A 107 7.37 -8.22 -18.62
CA ASN A 107 8.78 -8.17 -18.21
C ASN A 107 9.56 -7.11 -18.99
N ALA A 108 9.46 -7.10 -20.32
CA ALA A 108 10.13 -6.12 -21.17
C ALA A 108 9.67 -4.68 -20.87
N SER A 109 8.40 -4.49 -20.48
CA SER A 109 7.91 -3.17 -20.05
C SER A 109 8.58 -2.71 -18.77
N TYR A 110 8.70 -3.58 -17.76
CA TYR A 110 9.38 -3.23 -16.51
C TYR A 110 10.89 -3.04 -16.70
N GLU A 111 11.55 -3.80 -17.58
CA GLU A 111 12.94 -3.53 -17.98
C GLU A 111 13.10 -2.19 -18.68
N HIS A 112 12.13 -1.79 -19.51
CA HIS A 112 12.10 -0.45 -20.09
C HIS A 112 11.98 0.62 -19.00
N PHE A 113 11.08 0.44 -18.03
CA PHE A 113 10.93 1.40 -16.93
C PHE A 113 12.18 1.47 -16.05
N GLU A 114 12.78 0.33 -15.72
CA GLU A 114 14.03 0.24 -14.97
C GLU A 114 15.16 1.05 -15.61
N ARG A 115 15.31 0.96 -16.94
CA ARG A 115 16.38 1.64 -17.67
C ARG A 115 16.19 3.16 -17.76
N ASN A 116 14.95 3.64 -17.70
CA ASN A 116 14.62 5.03 -18.00
C ASN A 116 14.21 5.87 -16.78
N TYR A 117 13.68 5.24 -15.73
CA TYR A 117 13.11 5.93 -14.57
C TYR A 117 13.84 5.57 -13.27
N HIS A 118 13.97 6.56 -12.40
CA HIS A 118 14.51 6.38 -11.04
C HIS A 118 13.49 5.71 -10.13
N PHE A 119 12.22 6.14 -10.21
CA PHE A 119 11.16 5.73 -9.32
C PHE A 119 9.98 5.10 -10.06
N ILE A 120 9.34 4.13 -9.40
CA ILE A 120 8.04 3.58 -9.83
C ILE A 120 7.03 3.76 -8.70
N LEU A 121 5.90 4.40 -9.01
CA LEU A 121 4.83 4.61 -8.06
C LEU A 121 4.00 3.32 -7.94
N THR A 122 3.98 2.71 -6.75
CA THR A 122 3.28 1.45 -6.45
C THR A 122 2.02 1.71 -5.62
N PHE A 123 1.21 2.66 -6.08
CA PHE A 123 0.06 3.17 -5.33
C PHE A 123 -1.13 2.20 -5.33
N GLU A 124 -1.64 1.90 -4.12
CA GLU A 124 -2.74 0.97 -3.93
C GLU A 124 -4.11 1.59 -4.22
N ASP A 125 -5.06 0.74 -4.61
CA ASP A 125 -6.44 1.17 -4.90
C ASP A 125 -7.24 1.49 -3.63
N SER A 126 -6.75 1.06 -2.46
CA SER A 126 -7.40 1.23 -1.17
C SER A 126 -6.36 1.39 -0.07
N ILE A 127 -6.65 2.25 0.90
CA ILE A 127 -5.78 2.48 2.06
C ILE A 127 -6.23 1.52 3.16
N CYS A 128 -5.64 0.33 3.20
CA CYS A 128 -6.00 -0.72 4.16
C CYS A 128 -4.76 -1.23 4.90
N ALA A 129 -4.95 -1.66 6.14
CA ALA A 129 -3.94 -2.40 6.88
C ALA A 129 -3.54 -3.66 6.13
N GLU A 130 -2.23 -3.92 6.03
CA GLU A 130 -1.62 -5.10 5.39
C GLU A 130 -1.92 -5.28 3.88
N TYR A 131 -2.59 -4.32 3.24
CA TYR A 131 -2.88 -4.38 1.81
C TYR A 131 -1.68 -3.90 1.00
N VAL A 132 -0.85 -4.84 0.60
CA VAL A 132 0.30 -4.66 -0.28
C VAL A 132 0.22 -5.69 -1.38
N THR A 133 0.17 -5.24 -2.62
CA THR A 133 -0.20 -6.07 -3.77
C THR A 133 1.00 -6.39 -4.65
N GLU A 134 0.76 -7.07 -5.78
CA GLU A 134 1.77 -7.42 -6.75
C GLU A 134 2.58 -6.22 -7.27
N LYS A 135 2.07 -4.98 -7.12
CA LYS A 135 2.75 -3.75 -7.54
C LYS A 135 4.11 -3.60 -6.87
N LEU A 136 4.15 -3.64 -5.53
CA LEU A 136 5.41 -3.53 -4.79
C LEU A 136 6.32 -4.72 -5.11
N PHE A 137 5.78 -5.93 -5.04
CA PHE A 137 6.54 -7.16 -5.25
C PHE A 137 7.09 -7.29 -6.67
N THR A 138 6.41 -6.74 -7.67
CA THR A 138 6.95 -6.68 -9.03
C THR A 138 8.05 -5.64 -9.12
N ALA A 139 7.83 -4.42 -8.61
CA ALA A 139 8.84 -3.36 -8.64
C ALA A 139 10.17 -3.81 -8.02
N LEU A 140 10.11 -4.50 -6.87
CA LEU A 140 11.27 -5.04 -6.16
C LEU A 140 12.10 -6.07 -6.95
N LYS A 141 11.59 -6.60 -8.07
CA LYS A 141 12.36 -7.51 -8.95
C LYS A 141 13.28 -6.77 -9.92
N TYR A 142 13.14 -5.45 -10.02
CA TYR A 142 13.87 -4.60 -10.94
C TYR A 142 14.68 -3.55 -10.18
N ASP A 143 15.72 -3.03 -10.83
CA ASP A 143 16.62 -2.02 -10.27
C ASP A 143 15.99 -0.60 -10.39
N ILE A 144 14.76 -0.44 -9.87
CA ILE A 144 13.96 0.79 -9.83
C ILE A 144 13.36 0.97 -8.43
N VAL A 145 13.40 2.20 -7.91
CA VAL A 145 13.01 2.45 -6.51
C VAL A 145 11.48 2.57 -6.39
N PRO A 146 10.81 1.72 -5.60
CA PRO A 146 9.37 1.82 -5.42
C PRO A 146 9.00 2.94 -4.44
N VAL A 147 8.02 3.75 -4.82
CA VAL A 147 7.37 4.75 -3.96
C VAL A 147 5.96 4.26 -3.65
N VAL A 148 5.72 3.91 -2.39
CA VAL A 148 4.46 3.30 -1.94
C VAL A 148 3.47 4.35 -1.44
N PHE A 149 2.19 4.09 -1.68
CA PHE A 149 1.06 4.85 -1.14
C PHE A 149 -0.03 3.84 -0.79
N GLY A 150 -0.20 3.56 0.50
CA GLY A 150 -1.10 2.53 1.01
C GLY A 150 -1.15 2.52 2.54
N GLY A 151 -2.11 1.79 3.10
CA GLY A 151 -2.37 1.79 4.56
C GLY A 151 -1.60 0.72 5.33
N ALA A 152 -0.67 0.03 4.69
CA ALA A 152 0.04 -1.08 5.30
C ALA A 152 1.22 -0.60 6.16
N ASN A 153 1.52 -1.34 7.23
CA ASN A 153 2.82 -1.21 7.88
C ASN A 153 3.87 -1.98 7.07
N TYR A 154 4.45 -1.32 6.07
CA TYR A 154 5.38 -1.93 5.12
C TYR A 154 6.62 -2.56 5.78
N SER A 155 7.02 -2.09 6.97
CA SER A 155 8.15 -2.67 7.73
C SER A 155 7.91 -4.11 8.20
N ARG A 156 6.65 -4.57 8.25
CA ARG A 156 6.29 -5.96 8.54
C ARG A 156 6.25 -6.86 7.30
N ILE A 157 6.30 -6.27 6.11
CA ILE A 157 6.01 -6.94 4.83
C ILE A 157 7.28 -7.06 3.98
N ALA A 158 8.10 -6.01 3.97
CA ALA A 158 9.43 -6.01 3.38
C ALA A 158 10.43 -5.49 4.43
N PRO A 159 11.69 -5.95 4.43
CA PRO A 159 12.72 -5.38 5.26
C PRO A 159 12.76 -3.86 5.09
N ARG A 160 13.04 -3.17 6.19
CA ARG A 160 13.14 -1.71 6.18
C ARG A 160 14.07 -1.29 5.04
N HIS A 161 13.71 -0.20 4.38
CA HIS A 161 14.49 0.50 3.37
C HIS A 161 14.27 0.15 1.91
N PHE A 162 13.61 -0.94 1.49
CA PHE A 162 13.44 -1.22 0.03
C PHE A 162 12.30 -0.47 -0.67
N TYR A 163 11.79 0.60 -0.05
CA TYR A 163 10.73 1.44 -0.59
C TYR A 163 10.78 2.81 0.07
N ILE A 164 10.21 3.80 -0.62
CA ILE A 164 9.97 5.14 -0.08
C ILE A 164 8.48 5.22 0.25
N ASP A 165 8.14 5.43 1.52
CA ASP A 165 6.75 5.63 1.95
C ASP A 165 6.33 7.08 1.71
N ALA A 166 5.39 7.30 0.78
CA ALA A 166 4.89 8.62 0.47
C ALA A 166 4.23 9.31 1.67
N PHE A 167 3.70 8.53 2.63
CA PHE A 167 3.10 9.06 3.85
C PHE A 167 4.13 9.49 4.91
N ALA A 168 5.42 9.25 4.71
CA ALA A 168 6.47 9.72 5.60
C ALA A 168 6.83 11.21 5.40
N PHE A 169 6.20 11.88 4.42
CA PHE A 169 6.50 13.27 4.05
C PHE A 169 5.34 14.18 4.45
N GLU A 170 5.67 15.40 4.87
CA GLU A 170 4.69 16.38 5.34
C GLU A 170 3.86 16.97 4.19
N SER A 171 4.41 17.05 2.97
CA SER A 171 3.74 17.62 1.80
C SER A 171 4.21 16.96 0.49
N PHE A 172 3.44 17.17 -0.57
CA PHE A 172 3.79 16.74 -1.93
C PHE A 172 5.10 17.37 -2.42
N GLU A 173 5.33 18.63 -2.08
CA GLU A 173 6.56 19.34 -2.39
C GLU A 173 7.76 18.69 -1.72
N LYS A 174 7.67 18.34 -0.43
CA LYS A 174 8.77 17.68 0.30
C LYS A 174 9.06 16.28 -0.23
N LEU A 175 8.02 15.53 -0.60
CA LEU A 175 8.19 14.26 -1.30
C LEU A 175 8.91 14.45 -2.64
N ALA A 176 8.47 15.42 -3.45
CA ALA A 176 9.07 15.70 -4.75
C ALA A 176 10.53 16.17 -4.65
N GLU A 177 10.83 17.12 -3.75
CA GLU A 177 12.19 17.58 -3.45
C GLU A 177 13.10 16.40 -3.08
N TYR A 178 12.62 15.51 -2.20
CA TYR A 178 13.35 14.33 -1.78
C TYR A 178 13.66 13.39 -2.96
N LEU A 179 12.65 13.08 -3.77
CA LEU A 179 12.80 12.20 -4.93
C LEU A 179 13.76 12.80 -5.98
N VAL A 180 13.65 14.10 -6.25
CA VAL A 180 14.53 14.81 -7.19
C VAL A 180 15.97 14.89 -6.65
N ALA A 181 16.18 15.08 -5.35
CA ALA A 181 17.52 15.04 -4.76
C ALA A 181 18.10 13.62 -4.81
N LEU A 182 17.30 12.61 -4.49
CA LEU A 182 17.70 11.20 -4.48
C LEU A 182 18.04 10.68 -5.88
N SER A 183 17.34 11.15 -6.93
CA SER A 183 17.66 10.77 -8.32
C SER A 183 19.09 11.15 -8.72
N ARG A 184 19.67 12.18 -8.11
CA ARG A 184 21.04 12.65 -8.36
C ARG A 184 22.09 11.89 -7.54
N ASN A 185 21.69 11.11 -6.54
CA ASN A 185 22.59 10.43 -5.62
C ASN A 185 22.33 8.92 -5.58
N TYR A 186 23.01 8.20 -6.47
CA TYR A 186 22.95 6.73 -6.53
C TYR A 186 23.32 6.08 -5.18
N THR A 187 24.31 6.61 -4.46
CA THR A 187 24.78 6.01 -3.20
C THR A 187 23.64 5.94 -2.18
N ASP A 188 22.87 7.01 -2.04
CA ASP A 188 21.70 7.01 -1.15
C ASP A 188 20.55 6.16 -1.70
N ALA A 189 20.36 6.17 -3.02
CA ALA A 189 19.32 5.39 -3.66
C ALA A 189 19.51 3.87 -3.49
N THR A 190 20.75 3.38 -3.32
CA THR A 190 21.02 1.94 -3.13
C THR A 190 20.31 1.34 -1.92
N LYS A 191 19.99 2.17 -0.90
CA LYS A 191 19.23 1.75 0.28
C LYS A 191 17.85 1.21 -0.10
N PHE A 192 17.30 1.68 -1.21
CA PHE A 192 15.97 1.34 -1.72
C PHE A 192 15.92 0.27 -2.81
N ILE A 193 17.05 -0.33 -3.15
CA ILE A 193 17.14 -1.41 -4.13
C ILE A 193 17.26 -2.75 -3.40
N LEU A 194 16.47 -3.74 -3.82
CA LEU A 194 16.48 -5.07 -3.21
C LEU A 194 17.88 -5.72 -3.39
N PRO A 195 18.55 -6.14 -2.31
CA PRO A 195 19.85 -6.79 -2.41
C PRO A 195 19.77 -8.14 -3.13
N ARG A 196 20.85 -8.51 -3.84
CA ARG A 196 20.89 -9.75 -4.65
C ARG A 196 20.80 -11.06 -3.85
N HIS A 197 21.08 -11.02 -2.54
CA HIS A 197 20.88 -12.17 -1.66
C HIS A 197 19.41 -12.36 -1.29
N GLN A 198 18.55 -11.38 -1.58
CA GLN A 198 17.12 -11.47 -1.39
C GLN A 198 16.39 -11.63 -2.72
N SER A 199 15.23 -12.26 -2.67
CA SER A 199 14.34 -12.41 -3.84
C SER A 199 12.90 -12.16 -3.45
N VAL A 200 12.07 -11.83 -4.43
CA VAL A 200 10.63 -11.75 -4.24
C VAL A 200 9.96 -13.05 -4.66
N VAL A 201 9.20 -13.64 -3.74
CA VAL A 201 8.25 -14.71 -4.04
C VAL A 201 6.88 -14.08 -4.23
N ALA A 202 6.34 -14.21 -5.44
CA ALA A 202 4.97 -13.76 -5.73
C ALA A 202 3.97 -14.67 -5.00
N GLY A 203 2.95 -14.07 -4.41
CA GLY A 203 1.83 -14.75 -3.77
C GLY A 203 0.60 -14.77 -4.67
N ALA A 204 -0.58 -14.87 -4.05
CA ALA A 204 -1.83 -14.95 -4.81
C ALA A 204 -2.10 -13.63 -5.53
N LYS A 205 -2.29 -13.70 -6.86
CA LYS A 205 -2.66 -12.53 -7.68
C LYS A 205 -4.14 -12.20 -7.54
N THR A 206 -4.98 -13.21 -7.35
CA THR A 206 -6.43 -13.11 -7.20
C THR A 206 -6.85 -13.82 -5.93
N LEU A 207 -7.51 -13.10 -5.03
CA LEU A 207 -8.08 -13.67 -3.83
C LEU A 207 -9.60 -13.72 -3.97
N PRO A 208 -10.24 -14.89 -3.86
CA PRO A 208 -11.65 -15.09 -4.20
C PRO A 208 -12.64 -14.37 -3.24
N PHE A 209 -12.17 -13.80 -2.12
CA PHE A 209 -13.04 -13.17 -1.12
C PHE A 209 -12.45 -11.91 -0.49
N VAL A 210 -11.86 -11.02 -1.31
CA VAL A 210 -11.37 -9.73 -0.79
C VAL A 210 -12.44 -8.65 -0.92
N ARG A 211 -13.04 -8.29 0.22
CA ARG A 211 -13.76 -7.03 0.36
C ARG A 211 -12.72 -5.90 0.41
N LYS A 212 -12.70 -5.01 -0.60
CA LYS A 212 -11.89 -3.78 -0.52
C LYS A 212 -12.32 -3.01 0.73
N CYS A 213 -11.39 -2.60 1.59
CA CYS A 213 -11.75 -1.79 2.74
C CYS A 213 -12.10 -0.38 2.24
N ALA A 214 -13.38 -0.03 2.25
CA ALA A 214 -13.83 1.34 2.09
C ALA A 214 -13.90 1.98 3.48
N HIS A 215 -12.89 2.80 3.84
CA HIS A 215 -13.07 3.76 4.92
C HIS A 215 -14.13 4.77 4.45
N ARG A 216 -15.28 4.79 5.14
CA ARG A 216 -16.42 5.73 5.06
C ARG A 216 -16.49 6.64 3.81
N ARG A 217 -17.59 6.55 3.06
CA ARG A 217 -18.08 7.66 2.24
C ARG A 217 -18.14 8.93 3.12
N ARG A 218 -17.17 9.84 3.01
CA ARG A 218 -17.45 11.24 3.31
C ARG A 218 -18.36 11.70 2.18
N LYS A 219 -19.65 11.85 2.48
CA LYS A 219 -20.56 12.67 1.67
C LYS A 219 -19.93 14.05 1.69
N HIS A 220 -19.16 14.38 0.66
CA HIS A 220 -18.56 15.65 0.25
C HIS A 220 -17.29 15.27 -0.50
N GLY A 221 -17.35 15.30 -1.84
CA GLY A 221 -16.18 15.12 -2.68
C GLY A 221 -15.23 16.30 -2.51
N ALA A 222 -14.42 16.29 -1.46
CA ALA A 222 -13.24 17.12 -1.20
C ALA A 222 -12.77 16.82 0.23
N ALA A 223 -11.78 15.93 0.42
CA ALA A 223 -10.94 15.87 1.63
C ALA A 223 -9.90 14.74 1.52
N LEU A 224 -8.89 14.93 0.69
CA LEU A 224 -7.51 14.47 0.96
C LEU A 224 -6.55 15.66 1.09
N MET A 225 -7.09 16.88 0.95
CA MET A 225 -6.45 18.13 1.28
C MET A 225 -7.12 18.61 2.55
N ASP A 226 -6.35 18.75 3.62
CA ASP A 226 -6.59 19.94 4.43
C ASP A 226 -6.15 21.14 3.57
N THR A 227 -6.70 22.33 3.82
CA THR A 227 -6.45 23.54 2.99
C THR A 227 -4.97 23.97 2.90
N ALA A 228 -4.05 23.21 3.50
CA ALA A 228 -2.61 23.44 3.59
C ALA A 228 -1.73 22.48 2.72
N GLY A 229 -2.29 21.56 1.93
CA GLY A 229 -1.48 20.70 1.03
C GLY A 229 -0.69 19.57 1.72
N THR A 230 -1.09 19.20 2.93
CA THR A 230 -0.46 18.16 3.77
C THR A 230 -0.81 16.74 3.31
N ILE A 231 0.16 15.83 3.32
CA ILE A 231 -0.07 14.39 3.10
C ILE A 231 -0.50 13.74 4.42
N THR A 232 -1.74 13.29 4.54
CA THR A 232 -2.25 12.68 5.78
C THR A 232 -2.64 11.20 5.62
N GLN A 233 -2.20 10.35 6.54
CA GLN A 233 -2.82 9.04 6.80
C GLN A 233 -4.09 9.28 7.64
N GLY A 234 -5.27 9.08 7.06
CA GLY A 234 -6.53 9.41 7.73
C GLY A 234 -6.86 8.50 8.91
N CYS A 235 -6.53 8.94 10.13
CA CYS A 235 -7.18 8.54 11.38
C CYS A 235 -7.18 9.75 12.35
N ASN A 236 -8.13 10.69 12.23
CA ASN A 236 -8.38 11.67 13.28
C ASN A 236 -9.88 11.78 13.56
N GLY A 237 -10.27 11.32 14.76
CA GLY A 237 -11.41 11.85 15.50
C GLY A 237 -10.94 13.08 16.28
N SER A 238 -11.70 14.15 16.20
CA SER A 238 -11.48 15.43 16.88
C SER A 238 -11.62 15.32 18.38
N ASP A 239 -10.69 15.90 19.14
CA ASP A 239 -10.97 16.68 20.36
C ASP A 239 -9.87 17.73 20.52
N GLY A 240 -10.27 18.95 20.87
CA GLY A 240 -9.48 20.17 20.68
C GLY A 240 -8.67 20.69 21.87
N LYS A 241 -7.97 21.80 21.57
CA LYS A 241 -7.23 22.74 22.43
C LYS A 241 -5.95 22.15 23.06
N ASP A 242 -4.77 22.79 23.04
CA ASP A 242 -4.42 24.19 23.28
C ASP A 242 -3.27 24.72 22.38
N ASN A 243 -3.20 26.05 22.24
CA ASN A 243 -2.10 26.82 21.64
C ASN A 243 -0.89 26.89 22.59
N GLU A 244 0.33 26.85 22.04
CA GLU A 244 1.41 27.81 22.35
C GLU A 244 2.69 27.56 21.50
N GLY A 245 3.33 28.65 21.06
CA GLY A 245 4.79 28.73 20.87
C GLY A 245 5.37 28.44 19.48
N ALA A 246 5.62 29.50 18.71
CA ALA A 246 6.47 29.46 17.52
C ALA A 246 7.94 29.17 17.87
N GLN A 247 8.54 28.17 17.21
CA GLN A 247 9.98 28.10 16.95
C GLN A 247 10.26 27.14 15.79
N THR A 248 10.91 27.64 14.74
CA THR A 248 11.45 26.87 13.62
C THR A 248 12.43 25.79 14.10
N PRO A 249 12.40 24.56 13.55
CA PRO A 249 13.58 23.69 13.61
C PRO A 249 14.05 23.17 12.25
N ARG A 250 15.37 22.98 12.21
CA ARG A 250 16.21 22.45 11.15
C ARG A 250 15.81 21.02 10.76
N VAL A 251 16.06 20.69 9.49
CA VAL A 251 15.98 19.33 8.92
C VAL A 251 16.74 18.33 9.81
N PRO A 252 16.10 17.28 10.35
CA PRO A 252 16.82 16.24 11.08
C PRO A 252 17.41 15.21 10.12
N LEU A 253 18.70 14.93 10.29
CA LEU A 253 19.34 13.69 9.87
C LEU A 253 18.62 12.52 10.56
N ILE A 254 18.11 11.58 9.78
CA ILE A 254 17.45 10.38 10.30
C ILE A 254 18.54 9.39 10.78
N GLU A 255 18.97 9.56 12.02
CA GLU A 255 19.60 8.49 12.81
C GLU A 255 18.74 8.25 14.06
N ASN A 256 18.31 6.99 14.22
CA ASN A 256 17.77 6.38 15.43
C ASN A 256 16.66 7.12 16.19
N ALA A 257 15.44 7.16 15.61
CA ALA A 257 14.23 7.37 16.41
C ALA A 257 13.68 6.02 16.91
N ALA A 258 13.72 5.82 18.23
CA ALA A 258 13.03 4.73 18.92
C ALA A 258 11.50 4.80 18.65
N PRO A 259 10.77 3.66 18.65
CA PRO A 259 9.35 3.67 18.32
C PRO A 259 8.56 4.45 19.37
N ARG A 260 7.91 5.55 18.96
CA ARG A 260 6.89 6.21 19.79
C ARG A 260 5.76 5.20 20.07
N LYS A 261 5.41 5.04 21.35
CA LYS A 261 4.31 4.18 21.83
C LYS A 261 3.03 4.52 21.07
N VAL A 262 2.52 3.57 20.29
CA VAL A 262 1.16 3.60 19.77
C VAL A 262 0.23 3.22 20.93
N ARG A 263 -0.62 4.14 21.39
CA ARG A 263 -1.74 3.78 22.28
C ARG A 263 -2.74 2.98 21.44
N LEU A 264 -3.00 1.73 21.83
CA LEU A 264 -4.12 0.96 21.32
C LEU A 264 -5.43 1.66 21.72
N CYS A 265 -6.34 1.89 20.76
CA CYS A 265 -7.71 2.22 21.08
C CYS A 265 -8.36 1.01 21.76
N HIS A 266 -8.75 1.15 23.03
CA HIS A 266 -9.62 0.20 23.69
C HIS A 266 -10.99 0.19 23.01
N HIS A 267 -11.49 -0.99 22.67
CA HIS A 267 -12.88 -1.19 22.27
C HIS A 267 -13.81 -0.83 23.44
N LEU A 268 -14.65 0.19 23.25
CA LEU A 268 -15.91 0.29 23.97
C LEU A 268 -16.78 -0.90 23.52
N GLN A 269 -17.00 -1.85 24.43
CA GLN A 269 -18.03 -2.87 24.25
C GLN A 269 -19.40 -2.18 24.15
N PRO A 270 -20.31 -2.61 23.25
CA PRO A 270 -21.69 -2.15 23.31
C PRO A 270 -22.36 -2.75 24.53
N THR A 271 -22.76 -1.90 25.48
CA THR A 271 -23.74 -2.25 26.51
C THR A 271 -25.08 -2.52 25.83
N VAL A 272 -25.46 -3.80 25.71
CA VAL A 272 -26.83 -4.18 25.34
C VAL A 272 -27.64 -4.25 26.63
N SER A 273 -28.39 -3.18 26.94
CA SER A 273 -29.48 -3.25 27.91
C SER A 273 -30.72 -3.77 27.19
N HIS A 274 -31.05 -5.06 27.31
CA HIS A 274 -32.40 -5.55 27.02
C HIS A 274 -32.86 -6.43 28.17
N ALA A 275 -33.99 -6.01 28.75
CA ALA A 275 -34.68 -6.65 29.84
C ALA A 275 -35.15 -8.07 29.47
N VAL A 276 -35.04 -8.97 30.44
CA VAL A 276 -35.55 -10.34 30.42
C VAL A 276 -37.04 -10.35 30.73
N PRO A 277 -37.88 -11.04 29.94
CA PRO A 277 -39.12 -11.61 30.46
C PRO A 277 -38.90 -13.10 30.79
N LYS A 278 -39.24 -13.47 32.02
CA LYS A 278 -39.31 -14.85 32.52
C LYS A 278 -40.66 -15.50 32.17
N ASN A 279 -40.62 -16.83 32.04
CA ASN A 279 -41.72 -17.83 32.00
C ASN A 279 -42.45 -17.95 30.64
N THR A 280 -42.69 -19.14 30.08
CA THR A 280 -43.16 -20.38 30.72
C THR A 280 -42.83 -21.64 29.89
N ALA A 281 -42.45 -22.71 30.61
CA ALA A 281 -42.53 -24.16 30.40
C ALA A 281 -42.96 -24.83 29.06
N ALA A 282 -42.26 -25.95 28.79
CA ALA A 282 -42.77 -27.32 28.56
C ALA A 282 -42.69 -27.98 27.15
N VAL A 283 -41.92 -29.09 27.14
CA VAL A 283 -42.17 -30.41 26.51
C VAL A 283 -41.64 -30.70 25.08
N ALA A 284 -40.78 -31.74 25.05
CA ALA A 284 -40.50 -32.82 24.06
C ALA A 284 -40.98 -32.65 22.60
N THR A 285 -40.28 -33.12 21.56
CA THR A 285 -39.91 -34.53 21.33
C THR A 285 -38.95 -34.65 20.13
N THR A 286 -38.30 -35.81 20.06
CA THR A 286 -37.34 -36.41 19.09
C THR A 286 -37.66 -36.38 17.59
N TYR A 287 -36.59 -36.72 16.80
CA TYR A 287 -36.48 -37.23 15.41
C TYR A 287 -35.81 -36.23 14.41
N TYR A 288 -34.91 -36.60 13.47
CA TYR A 288 -34.54 -37.87 12.85
C TYR A 288 -33.04 -37.92 12.48
N ARG A 289 -32.54 -39.14 12.38
CA ARG A 289 -31.18 -39.62 12.07
C ARG A 289 -30.96 -39.71 10.55
N LYS A 290 -29.70 -39.51 10.14
CA LYS A 290 -29.01 -39.93 8.89
C LYS A 290 -29.81 -40.73 7.85
N GLN A 291 -29.71 -40.31 6.59
CA GLN A 291 -29.10 -41.11 5.51
C GLN A 291 -28.09 -40.23 4.76
#